data_AF-A0A1Q7VQ40-F1
#
_entry.id   AF-A0A1Q7VQ40-F1
#
_cell.length_a   1.000
_cell.length_b   1.000
_cell.length_c   1.000
_cell.angle_alpha   90.00
_cell.angle_beta   90.00
_cell.angle_gamma   90.00
#
_symmetry.space_group_name_H-M   'P 1'
#
loop_
_entity.id
_entity.type
_entity.pdbx_description
1 polymer ?
#
loop_
_entity_poly.entity_id
_entity_poly.type
_entity_poly.pdbx_seq_one_letter_code
_entity_poly.pdbx_strand_id
1 'polypeptide(L)'
;MVWIALNMTRHGSPSAVTAAQKGGYAFGTWLMPVFFLLPVVLFLGAFVRRVRRNSLVLRGQPAAIAVWNQGWYCDRCGGVFFPSGTLAPVPTGQLLHLGVFRQVVWAAGGYAHVS
;
A
#
# COMPACT_ATOMS: atom_id res chain seq x y z
N MET A 1 -38.06 -38.13 47.64
CA MET A 1 -36.76 -38.19 46.91
C MET A 1 -36.77 -37.44 45.56
N VAL A 2 -37.90 -37.38 44.84
CA VAL A 2 -38.01 -36.66 43.54
C VAL A 2 -37.76 -35.14 43.61
N TRP A 3 -38.07 -34.49 44.75
CA TRP A 3 -37.92 -33.03 44.91
C TRP A 3 -36.46 -32.53 44.95
N ILE A 4 -35.53 -33.36 45.43
CA ILE A 4 -34.10 -32.99 45.57
C ILE A 4 -33.41 -33.01 44.19
N ALA A 5 -33.76 -33.98 43.34
CA ALA A 5 -33.20 -34.09 41.98
C ALA A 5 -33.64 -32.95 41.06
N LEU A 6 -34.90 -32.49 41.17
CA LEU A 6 -35.43 -31.35 40.41
C LEU A 6 -34.86 -30.00 40.85
N ASN A 7 -34.52 -29.85 42.14
CA ASN A 7 -33.89 -28.61 42.62
C ASN A 7 -32.42 -28.49 42.16
N MET A 8 -31.70 -29.61 42.03
CA MET A 8 -30.34 -29.63 41.48
C MET A 8 -30.27 -29.28 39.99
N THR A 9 -31.34 -29.51 39.22
CA THR A 9 -31.39 -29.10 37.81
C THR A 9 -31.73 -27.62 37.62
N ARG A 10 -32.35 -26.97 38.61
CA ARG A 10 -32.67 -25.53 38.56
C ARG A 10 -31.45 -24.66 38.87
N HIS A 11 -30.51 -25.17 39.66
CA HIS A 11 -29.22 -24.55 39.93
C HIS A 11 -28.14 -25.32 39.17
N GLY A 12 -27.86 -24.92 37.94
CA GLY A 12 -26.77 -25.50 37.15
C GLY A 12 -25.52 -25.66 38.02
N SER A 13 -24.91 -26.85 38.01
CA SER A 13 -23.80 -27.18 38.90
C SER A 13 -22.75 -26.06 38.89
N PRO A 14 -22.28 -25.56 40.05
CA PRO A 14 -21.44 -24.37 40.12
C PRO A 14 -20.20 -24.45 39.22
N SER A 15 -19.66 -25.65 39.01
CA SER A 15 -18.59 -25.93 38.05
C SER A 15 -18.96 -25.63 36.59
N ALA A 16 -20.17 -25.94 36.14
CA ALA A 16 -20.65 -25.65 34.78
C ALA A 16 -20.83 -24.14 34.55
N VAL A 17 -21.37 -23.41 35.54
CA VAL A 17 -21.54 -21.95 35.45
C VAL A 17 -20.18 -21.26 35.39
N THR A 18 -19.23 -21.73 36.21
CA THR A 18 -17.87 -21.17 36.27
C THR A 18 -17.08 -21.44 35.00
N ALA A 19 -17.24 -22.63 34.38
CA ALA A 19 -16.59 -22.97 33.11
C ALA A 19 -17.12 -22.12 31.94
N ALA A 20 -18.45 -21.95 31.85
CA ALA A 20 -19.08 -21.08 30.85
C ALA A 20 -18.65 -19.61 31.03
N GLN A 21 -18.56 -19.14 32.27
CA GLN A 21 -18.12 -17.79 32.59
C GLN A 21 -16.64 -17.56 32.21
N LYS A 22 -15.74 -18.50 32.52
CA LYS A 22 -14.34 -18.43 32.08
C LYS A 22 -14.19 -18.42 30.56
N GLY A 23 -14.99 -19.22 29.86
CA GLY A 23 -15.03 -19.24 28.39
C GLY A 23 -15.52 -17.91 27.80
N GLY A 24 -16.61 -17.36 28.33
CA GLY A 24 -17.14 -16.05 27.91
C GLY A 24 -16.17 -14.90 28.16
N TYR A 25 -15.46 -14.91 29.30
CA TYR A 25 -14.41 -13.93 29.57
C TYR A 25 -13.25 -14.05 28.58
N ALA A 26 -12.75 -15.25 28.29
CA ALA A 26 -11.68 -15.44 27.33
C ALA A 26 -12.08 -15.01 25.90
N PHE A 27 -13.31 -15.32 25.48
CA PHE A 27 -13.87 -14.87 24.20
C PHE A 27 -14.01 -13.35 24.13
N GLY A 28 -14.61 -12.72 25.15
CA GLY A 28 -14.82 -11.28 25.19
C GLY A 28 -13.52 -10.47 25.31
N THR A 29 -12.54 -10.98 26.07
CA THR A 29 -11.28 -10.26 26.31
C THR A 29 -10.24 -10.42 25.22
N TRP A 30 -10.27 -11.51 24.45
CA TRP A 30 -9.26 -11.75 23.41
C TRP A 30 -9.84 -11.74 22.01
N LEU A 31 -10.93 -12.49 21.75
CA LEU A 31 -11.41 -12.68 20.38
C LEU A 31 -12.07 -11.43 19.81
N MET A 32 -12.86 -10.71 20.60
CA MET A 32 -13.46 -9.43 20.18
C MET A 32 -12.41 -8.36 19.86
N PRO A 33 -11.47 -8.00 20.76
CA PRO A 33 -10.48 -6.97 20.45
C PRO A 33 -9.51 -7.41 19.34
N VAL A 34 -9.11 -8.69 19.26
CA VAL A 34 -8.29 -9.15 18.13
C VAL A 34 -9.04 -9.01 16.81
N PHE A 35 -10.32 -9.39 16.76
CA PHE A 35 -11.12 -9.28 15.54
C PHE A 35 -11.25 -7.84 15.04
N PHE A 36 -11.35 -6.86 15.94
CA PHE A 36 -11.43 -5.44 15.56
C PHE A 36 -10.07 -4.78 15.33
N LEU A 37 -9.05 -5.11 16.13
CA LEU A 37 -7.74 -4.47 16.04
C LEU A 37 -6.88 -5.05 14.92
N LEU A 38 -6.99 -6.34 14.63
CA LEU A 38 -6.23 -6.99 13.57
C LEU A 38 -6.43 -6.33 12.19
N PRO A 39 -7.66 -6.12 11.67
CA PRO A 39 -7.85 -5.47 10.38
C PRO A 39 -7.33 -4.03 10.39
N VAL A 40 -7.45 -3.30 11.50
CA VAL A 40 -6.91 -1.94 11.63
C VAL A 40 -5.39 -1.95 11.52
N VAL A 41 -4.71 -2.85 12.23
CA VAL A 41 -3.24 -2.98 12.17
C VAL A 41 -2.77 -3.39 10.78
N LEU A 42 -3.45 -4.36 10.15
CA LEU A 42 -3.13 -4.80 8.79
C LEU A 42 -3.33 -3.67 7.78
N PHE A 43 -4.44 -2.94 7.88
CA PHE A 43 -4.72 -1.79 7.02
C PHE A 43 -3.68 -0.68 7.20
N LEU A 44 -3.37 -0.32 8.44
CA LEU A 44 -2.36 0.70 8.75
C LEU A 44 -0.99 0.29 8.21
N GLY A 45 -0.59 -0.97 8.42
CA GLY A 45 0.65 -1.52 7.89
C GLY A 45 0.71 -1.46 6.36
N ALA A 46 -0.36 -1.85 5.67
CA ALA A 46 -0.47 -1.77 4.22
C ALA A 46 -0.44 -0.31 3.73
N PHE A 47 -1.14 0.58 4.41
CA PHE A 47 -1.18 2.01 4.11
C PHE A 47 0.21 2.64 4.24
N VAL A 48 0.93 2.40 5.34
CA VAL A 48 2.29 2.92 5.53
C VAL A 48 3.24 2.38 4.46
N ARG A 49 3.16 1.08 4.13
CA ARG A 49 3.96 0.52 3.02
C ARG A 49 3.64 1.20 1.70
N ARG A 50 2.36 1.44 1.41
CA ARG A 50 1.91 2.14 0.20
C ARG A 50 2.42 3.58 0.16
N VAL A 51 2.31 4.32 1.25
CA VAL A 51 2.81 5.70 1.36
C VAL A 51 4.33 5.75 1.17
N ARG A 52 5.09 4.81 1.76
CA ARG A 52 6.54 4.73 1.57
C ARG A 52 6.93 4.43 0.12
N ARG A 53 6.24 3.51 -0.54
CA ARG A 53 6.48 3.24 -1.97
C ARG A 53 6.10 4.44 -2.84
N ASN A 54 4.96 5.06 -2.56
CA ASN A 54 4.53 6.26 -3.27
C ASN A 54 5.48 7.44 -3.04
N SER A 55 6.04 7.60 -1.85
CA SER A 55 6.98 8.71 -1.59
C SER A 55 8.28 8.55 -2.36
N LEU A 56 8.76 7.32 -2.58
CA LEU A 56 9.88 7.06 -3.49
C LEU A 56 9.54 7.47 -4.92
N VAL A 57 8.32 7.14 -5.38
CA VAL A 57 7.86 7.55 -6.70
C VAL A 57 7.77 9.08 -6.80
N LEU A 58 7.15 9.73 -5.82
CA LEU A 58 6.98 11.18 -5.79
C LEU A 58 8.30 11.95 -5.68
N ARG A 59 9.32 11.39 -5.03
CA ARG A 59 10.67 12.01 -4.96
C ARG A 59 11.33 12.15 -6.33
N GLY A 60 11.15 11.16 -7.20
CA GLY A 60 11.68 11.17 -8.57
C GLY A 60 10.85 12.01 -9.55
N GLN A 61 9.61 12.33 -9.19
CA GLN A 61 8.64 12.92 -10.11
C GLN A 61 9.06 14.31 -10.61
N PRO A 62 9.55 15.24 -9.75
CA PRO A 62 9.99 16.55 -10.23
C PRO A 62 11.11 16.47 -11.27
N ALA A 63 12.07 15.54 -11.10
CA ALA A 63 13.17 15.35 -12.04
C ALA A 63 12.69 14.77 -13.37
N ALA A 64 11.80 13.76 -13.33
CA ALA A 64 11.18 13.22 -14.54
C ALA A 64 10.34 14.27 -15.28
N ILE A 65 9.56 15.08 -14.57
CA ILE A 65 8.75 16.16 -15.14
C ILE A 65 9.64 17.25 -15.75
N ALA A 66 10.75 17.60 -15.11
CA ALA A 66 11.68 18.59 -15.65
C ALA A 66 12.22 18.18 -17.03
N VAL A 67 12.59 16.91 -17.20
CA VAL A 67 13.03 16.37 -18.50
C VAL A 67 11.85 16.27 -19.48
N TRP A 68 10.68 15.83 -19.02
CA TRP A 68 9.48 15.74 -19.86
C TRP A 68 9.10 17.09 -20.46
N ASN A 69 9.09 18.16 -19.65
CA ASN A 69 8.70 19.50 -20.07
C ASN A 69 9.70 20.17 -21.02
N GLN A 70 10.93 19.66 -21.12
CA GLN A 70 11.95 20.17 -22.02
C GLN A 70 11.87 19.55 -23.43
N GLY A 71 11.22 18.40 -23.55
CA GLY A 71 11.07 17.69 -24.82
C GLY A 71 9.88 18.19 -25.64
N TRP A 72 10.07 18.28 -26.95
CA TRP A 72 9.02 18.66 -27.91
C TRP A 72 8.63 17.45 -28.74
N TYR A 73 7.35 17.08 -28.68
CA TYR A 73 6.80 15.98 -29.48
C TYR A 73 6.41 16.46 -30.87
N CYS A 74 6.90 15.78 -31.90
CA CYS A 74 6.49 15.99 -33.27
C CYS A 74 5.49 14.91 -33.68
N ASP A 75 4.25 15.31 -33.91
CA ASP A 75 3.18 14.40 -34.33
C ASP A 75 3.47 13.75 -35.68
N ARG A 76 4.04 14.50 -36.63
CA ARG A 76 4.37 14.01 -37.97
C ARG A 76 5.45 12.92 -37.98
N CYS A 77 6.46 13.07 -37.13
CA CYS A 77 7.60 12.15 -37.09
C CYS A 77 7.45 11.06 -36.02
N GLY A 78 6.47 11.18 -35.13
CA GLY A 78 6.28 10.26 -34.01
C GLY A 78 7.49 10.20 -33.07
N GLY A 79 8.15 11.34 -32.82
CA GLY A 79 9.40 11.43 -32.07
C GLY A 79 9.47 12.67 -31.20
N VAL A 80 10.40 12.67 -30.24
CA VAL A 80 10.63 13.80 -29.32
C VAL A 80 11.99 14.41 -29.61
N PHE A 81 12.09 15.73 -29.70
CA PHE A 81 13.36 16.43 -29.83
C PHE A 81 13.59 17.39 -28.66
N PHE A 82 14.86 17.64 -28.36
CA PHE A 82 15.25 18.60 -27.32
C PHE A 82 15.88 19.84 -27.96
N PRO A 83 15.39 21.06 -27.68
CA PRO A 83 16.00 22.29 -28.17
C PRO A 83 17.44 22.47 -27.67
N SER A 84 18.26 23.16 -28.46
CA SER A 84 19.60 23.60 -28.05
C SER A 84 19.51 24.46 -26.78
N GLY A 85 20.29 24.13 -25.75
CA GLY A 85 20.28 24.81 -24.46
C GLY A 85 19.46 24.13 -23.36
N THR A 86 18.83 22.99 -23.66
CA THR A 86 18.26 22.13 -22.61
C THR A 86 19.35 21.32 -21.91
N LEU A 87 19.24 21.16 -20.59
CA LEU A 87 20.12 20.32 -19.77
C LEU A 87 19.79 18.83 -19.89
N ALA A 88 19.21 18.42 -21.02
CA ALA A 88 18.83 17.05 -21.26
C ALA A 88 20.10 16.18 -21.37
N PRO A 89 20.13 14.98 -20.77
CA PRO A 89 21.27 14.06 -20.85
C PRO A 89 21.42 13.38 -22.23
N VAL A 90 20.87 13.98 -23.29
CA VAL A 90 20.73 13.43 -24.63
C VAL A 90 21.17 14.49 -25.65
N PRO A 91 21.77 14.10 -26.80
CA PRO A 91 22.11 15.04 -27.87
C PRO A 91 20.94 15.96 -28.25
N THR A 92 21.17 17.27 -28.14
CA THR A 92 20.20 18.31 -28.48
C THR A 92 20.07 18.45 -30.00
N GLY A 93 18.87 18.81 -30.47
CA GLY A 93 18.57 18.98 -31.90
C GLY A 93 18.35 17.68 -32.69
N GLN A 94 18.47 16.51 -32.05
CA GLN A 94 18.21 15.22 -32.70
C GLN A 94 16.80 14.71 -32.37
N LEU A 95 16.16 14.06 -33.36
CA LEU A 95 14.89 13.39 -33.15
C LEU A 95 15.12 12.06 -32.41
N LEU A 96 14.47 11.92 -31.25
CA LEU A 96 14.53 10.74 -30.41
C LEU A 96 13.28 9.88 -30.59
N HIS A 97 13.48 8.57 -30.66
CA HIS A 97 12.37 7.61 -30.64
C HIS A 97 11.71 7.57 -29.25
N LEU A 98 10.38 7.39 -29.19
CA LEU A 98 9.62 7.42 -27.93
C LEU A 98 10.14 6.42 -26.89
N GLY A 99 10.59 5.25 -27.33
CA GLY A 99 11.16 4.24 -26.43
C GLY A 99 12.40 4.74 -25.68
N VAL A 100 13.29 5.46 -26.38
CA VAL A 100 14.51 6.03 -25.81
C VAL A 100 14.15 7.22 -24.91
N PHE A 101 13.24 8.08 -25.36
CA PHE A 101 12.76 9.19 -24.53
C PHE A 101 12.16 8.70 -23.20
N ARG A 102 11.36 7.63 -23.24
CA ARG A 102 10.78 7.02 -22.02
C ARG A 102 11.87 6.51 -21.07
N GLN A 103 12.91 5.86 -21.59
CA GLN A 103 14.04 5.41 -20.79
C GLN A 103 14.76 6.59 -20.12
N VAL A 104 14.97 7.68 -20.85
CA VAL A 104 15.63 8.90 -20.33
C VAL A 104 14.81 9.53 -19.22
N VAL A 105 13.50 9.70 -19.41
CA VAL A 105 12.60 10.27 -18.39
C VAL A 105 12.57 9.38 -17.14
N TRP A 106 12.53 8.05 -17.31
CA TRP A 106 12.55 7.13 -16.17
C TRP A 106 13.90 7.09 -15.46
N ALA A 107 15.02 7.16 -16.18
CA ALA A 107 16.35 7.26 -15.59
C ALA A 107 16.50 8.56 -14.78
N ALA A 108 16.04 9.68 -15.31
CA ALA A 108 16.05 10.98 -14.62
C ALA A 108 15.19 10.98 -13.34
N GLY A 109 14.03 10.32 -13.37
CA GLY A 109 13.20 10.11 -12.18
C GLY A 109 13.73 9.04 -11.22
N GLY A 110 14.85 8.38 -11.55
CA GLY A 110 15.40 7.28 -10.75
C GLY A 110 14.52 6.04 -10.74
N TYR A 111 13.59 5.86 -11.68
CA TYR A 111 12.65 4.73 -11.70
C TYR A 111 13.20 3.47 -12.38
N ALA A 112 14.40 3.53 -12.96
CA ALA A 112 15.01 2.42 -13.67
C ALA A 112 15.25 1.16 -12.81
N HIS A 113 15.24 1.29 -11.47
CA HIS A 113 15.37 0.18 -10.54
C HIS A 113 14.02 -0.41 -10.06
N VAL A 114 12.89 0.15 -10.53
CA VAL A 114 11.53 -0.20 -10.09
C VAL A 114 10.76 -0.99 -11.16
N SER A 115 11.31 -1.10 -12.38
CA SER A 115 10.79 -1.93 -13.48
C SER A 115 11.29 -3.36 -13.42
#